data_AF-A0A6P7F7A3-F1
#
_entry.id   AF-A0A6P7F7A3-F1
#
_cell.length_a   1.000
_cell.length_b   1.000
_cell.length_c   1.000
_cell.angle_alpha   90.00
_cell.angle_beta   90.00
_cell.angle_gamma   90.00
#
_symmetry.space_group_name_H-M   'P 1'
#
loop_
_entity.id
_entity.type
_entity.pdbx_description
1 polymer ?
#
loop_
_entity_poly.entity_id
_entity_poly.type
_entity_poly.pdbx_seq_one_letter_code
_entity_poly.pdbx_strand_id
1 'polypeptide(L)'
;MWCLMLFRVGLSILFFFHTTLALPDECSSISPVRSCLLRTNYIDIRLWRYYAGYFCYIYTNEARLDIKYNSTSYNITCGGENATIPVARVEENIIASYDYTDKEDVQHIRKSFKTDEVFKNYISCCQGAIRCCNDHMDEENVIPTQSQCPVIWDAWSCFPQTKVNTTAKLPCSSQAYQSPDEVCTLESEKHCIWNGTNQKAQWIQQTDYTTCAIAPVYERRYNFHIIFLGVCIGFCIPAISIFFFFEKLRKTIRVILHRNLLIAIVVRNVLTIMCKELVLLDALKAPALSHRTMDNNGVPCRILAFMETSAINSIYACMFLDAYYLHKVIVRAFAKETRMIHIYIVLAALTFTFSIVWAIIMGVKDAPHCWMVDLDGLQWTVDGFRIAVLVINGIMLADIIRVMILKLRHGSTTKQTMAAFRATIFLIPLFGLHIIVTAKKIVYDNSCTAEDIYDFFRYAMEGLQGIIVSILFCYANNEVRGEMKNGYRKACIYLNQRFGWNLGGDLLYDKRRATTATFVQEGNF
;
A
#
# COMPACT_ATOMS: atom_id res chain seq x y z
N MET A 1 -20.43 -7.80 37.90
CA MET A 1 -18.95 -7.71 37.99
C MET A 1 -18.55 -6.24 37.92
N TRP A 2 -19.00 -5.50 38.94
CA TRP A 2 -18.88 -4.06 39.14
C TRP A 2 -18.26 -3.91 40.52
N CYS A 3 -16.93 -3.89 40.60
CA CYS A 3 -16.15 -3.56 41.78
C CYS A 3 -14.68 -3.69 41.40
N LEU A 4 -14.06 -2.57 40.97
CA LEU A 4 -12.61 -2.27 41.04
C LEU A 4 -12.34 -1.02 40.18
N MET A 5 -13.05 0.06 40.50
CA MET A 5 -12.70 1.43 40.19
C MET A 5 -12.78 2.18 41.52
N LEU A 6 -11.80 3.05 41.78
CA LEU A 6 -11.59 3.84 43.01
C LEU A 6 -10.78 3.12 44.10
N PHE A 7 -9.45 3.28 44.06
CA PHE A 7 -8.62 3.69 45.21
C PHE A 7 -7.14 3.72 44.79
N ARG A 8 -6.67 4.86 44.27
CA ARG A 8 -5.29 5.37 44.44
C ARG A 8 -5.19 6.78 43.84
N VAL A 9 -5.85 7.72 44.50
CA VAL A 9 -5.43 9.12 44.51
C VAL A 9 -4.40 9.21 45.63
N GLY A 10 -3.12 9.09 45.27
CA GLY A 10 -1.98 9.26 46.15
C GLY A 10 -1.19 10.46 45.69
N LEU A 11 -1.35 11.55 46.44
CA LEU A 11 -0.62 12.82 46.39
C LEU A 11 0.89 12.59 46.13
N SER A 12 1.38 12.84 44.91
CA SER A 12 2.80 13.10 44.67
C SER A 12 3.02 14.59 44.84
N ILE A 13 3.43 14.98 46.05
CA ILE A 13 3.92 16.31 46.36
C ILE A 13 5.16 16.55 45.49
N LEU A 14 5.04 17.54 44.62
CA LEU A 14 6.11 18.16 43.85
C LEU A 14 7.24 18.60 44.79
N PHE A 15 8.33 17.83 44.82
CA PHE A 15 9.64 18.39 45.09
C PHE A 15 10.17 18.98 43.78
N PHE A 16 9.88 20.27 43.55
CA PHE A 16 10.68 21.09 42.65
C PHE A 16 12.05 21.27 43.30
N PHE A 17 12.98 20.34 43.06
CA PHE A 17 14.39 20.70 43.13
C PHE A 17 14.71 21.46 41.84
N HIS A 18 14.95 22.77 41.97
CA HIS A 18 15.73 23.51 40.99
C HIS A 18 17.17 23.00 41.08
N THR A 19 17.44 21.83 40.51
CA THR A 19 18.80 21.43 40.18
C THR A 19 19.18 22.18 38.91
N THR A 20 20.02 23.20 39.08
CA THR A 20 20.83 23.73 37.98
C THR A 20 21.63 22.55 37.40
N LEU A 21 21.42 22.28 36.11
CA LEU A 21 22.14 21.22 35.42
C LEU A 21 23.65 21.50 35.49
N ALA A 22 24.38 20.67 36.22
CA ALA A 22 25.84 20.76 36.31
C ALA A 22 26.43 19.90 35.20
N LEU A 23 26.82 20.54 34.09
CA LEU A 23 27.62 19.88 33.06
C LEU A 23 28.94 19.39 33.68
N PRO A 24 29.48 18.23 33.27
CA PRO A 24 30.76 17.78 33.78
C PRO A 24 31.85 18.80 33.43
N ASP A 25 32.65 19.22 34.41
CA ASP A 25 33.77 20.13 34.20
C ASP A 25 34.96 19.43 33.50
N GLU A 26 35.03 18.09 33.58
CA GLU A 26 36.13 17.29 33.02
C GLU A 26 35.67 16.05 32.23
N CYS A 27 36.32 15.81 31.09
CA CYS A 27 36.10 14.65 30.22
C CYS A 27 37.07 13.51 30.57
N SER A 28 36.59 12.24 30.57
CA SER A 28 37.44 11.07 30.86
C SER A 28 38.64 10.93 29.92
N SER A 29 39.81 10.62 30.47
CA SER A 29 41.07 10.40 29.74
C SER A 29 41.11 9.01 29.09
N ILE A 30 40.69 8.91 27.82
CA ILE A 30 40.86 7.70 27.01
C ILE A 30 42.16 7.84 26.20
N SER A 31 43.03 6.82 26.29
CA SER A 31 44.25 6.69 25.49
C SER A 31 44.18 5.39 24.67
N PRO A 32 44.52 5.38 23.37
CA PRO A 32 45.09 6.47 22.56
C PRO A 32 44.07 7.54 22.15
N VAL A 33 44.56 8.77 21.94
CA VAL A 33 43.79 9.93 21.46
C VAL A 33 43.58 9.78 19.96
N ARG A 34 42.47 9.14 19.56
CA ARG A 34 42.05 9.06 18.16
C ARG A 34 41.02 10.14 17.81
N SER A 35 41.03 10.59 16.57
CA SER A 35 40.02 11.50 16.01
C SER A 35 39.14 10.77 15.00
N CYS A 36 37.85 11.08 15.02
CA CYS A 36 36.87 10.56 14.08
C CYS A 36 36.40 11.65 13.12
N LEU A 37 36.08 11.28 11.88
CA LEU A 37 35.67 12.23 10.85
C LEU A 37 34.16 12.43 10.87
N LEU A 38 33.73 13.61 11.31
CA LEU A 38 32.34 14.04 11.25
C LEU A 38 32.18 15.11 10.17
N ARG A 39 31.48 14.77 9.09
CA ARG A 39 31.35 15.59 7.88
C ARG A 39 32.71 16.04 7.33
N THR A 40 33.16 17.24 7.70
CA THR A 40 34.45 17.83 7.28
C THR A 40 35.40 18.06 8.45
N ASN A 41 34.99 17.76 9.68
CA ASN A 41 35.72 18.09 10.90
C ASN A 41 36.25 16.81 11.55
N TYR A 42 37.53 16.83 11.94
CA TYR A 42 38.11 15.81 12.78
C TYR A 42 37.77 16.14 14.23
N ILE A 43 37.05 15.25 14.89
CA ILE A 43 36.58 15.44 16.26
C ILE A 43 37.27 14.39 17.13
N ASP A 44 37.88 14.84 18.22
CA ASP A 44 38.46 13.98 19.24
C ASP A 44 37.40 13.03 19.82
N ILE A 45 37.74 11.75 19.98
CA ILE A 45 36.86 10.72 20.54
C ILE A 45 36.22 11.14 21.88
N ARG A 46 36.92 11.93 22.70
CA ARG A 46 36.46 12.44 24.00
C ARG A 46 35.28 13.41 23.86
N LEU A 47 35.25 14.16 22.76
CA LEU A 47 34.21 15.15 22.45
C LEU A 47 33.13 14.61 21.51
N TRP A 48 33.36 13.44 20.92
CA TRP A 48 32.54 12.86 19.85
C TRP A 48 31.05 12.78 20.22
N ARG A 49 30.71 12.39 21.46
CA ARG A 49 29.32 12.24 21.91
C ARG A 49 28.52 13.53 21.79
N TYR A 50 29.10 14.64 22.26
CA TYR A 50 28.45 15.95 22.22
C TYR A 50 28.24 16.44 20.79
N TYR A 51 29.27 16.33 19.93
CA TYR A 51 29.16 16.76 18.53
C TYR A 51 28.24 15.86 17.72
N ALA A 52 28.36 14.54 17.85
CA ALA A 52 27.50 13.59 17.15
C ALA A 52 26.03 13.78 17.52
N GLY A 53 25.73 13.91 18.82
CA GLY A 53 24.39 14.19 19.30
C GLY A 53 23.84 15.53 18.81
N TYR A 54 24.67 16.58 18.80
CA TYR A 54 24.30 17.88 18.25
C TYR A 54 23.95 17.79 16.77
N PHE A 55 24.77 17.10 15.98
CA PHE A 55 24.54 16.97 14.54
C PHE A 55 23.30 16.11 14.22
N CYS A 56 23.06 15.03 14.96
CA CYS A 56 21.80 14.29 14.88
C CYS A 56 20.59 15.18 15.21
N TYR A 57 20.71 16.07 16.19
CA TYR A 57 19.63 16.98 16.61
C TYR A 57 19.36 18.07 15.57
N ILE A 58 20.41 18.80 15.14
CA ILE A 58 20.24 19.97 14.27
C ILE A 58 19.74 19.60 12.87
N TYR A 59 20.10 18.42 12.37
CA TYR A 59 19.59 17.89 11.11
C TYR A 59 18.23 17.21 11.26
N THR A 60 17.70 17.01 12.46
CA THR A 60 16.31 16.56 12.61
C THR A 60 15.37 17.60 11.97
N ASN A 61 14.44 17.11 11.14
CA ASN A 61 13.46 17.96 10.48
C ASN A 61 12.59 18.70 11.51
N GLU A 62 12.49 20.02 11.37
CA GLU A 62 11.78 20.91 12.30
C GLU A 62 10.29 20.55 12.44
N ALA A 63 9.67 20.00 11.40
CA ALA A 63 8.28 19.53 11.45
C ALA A 63 8.04 18.44 12.51
N ARG A 64 9.10 17.75 12.96
CA ARG A 64 9.04 16.70 13.99
C ARG A 64 9.34 17.19 15.40
N LEU A 65 9.75 18.45 15.54
CA LEU A 65 10.01 19.10 16.81
C LEU A 65 8.81 19.98 17.19
N ASP A 66 8.48 20.02 18.48
CA ASP A 66 7.53 21.01 19.02
C ASP A 66 8.22 22.37 19.16
N ILE A 67 9.46 22.34 19.65
CA ILE A 67 10.32 23.51 19.85
C ILE A 67 11.72 23.11 19.41
N LYS A 68 12.38 23.92 18.58
CA LYS A 68 13.78 23.73 18.23
C LYS A 68 14.65 24.59 19.13
N TYR A 69 15.48 23.98 19.97
CA TYR A 69 16.34 24.72 20.89
C TYR A 69 17.49 25.41 20.15
N ASN A 70 17.82 26.63 20.59
CA ASN A 70 19.01 27.33 20.13
C ASN A 70 20.25 26.65 20.72
N SER A 71 21.27 26.47 19.90
CA SER A 71 22.53 25.85 20.32
C SER A 71 23.60 26.90 20.60
N THR A 72 24.34 26.73 21.69
CA THR A 72 25.48 27.57 22.08
C THR A 72 26.68 26.70 22.44
N SER A 73 27.87 27.29 22.53
CA SER A 73 29.07 26.59 22.95
C SER A 73 29.30 26.75 24.45
N TYR A 74 29.70 25.66 25.12
CA TYR A 74 30.12 25.65 26.52
C TYR A 74 31.58 25.18 26.61
N ASN A 75 32.38 25.82 27.46
CA ASN A 75 33.80 25.47 27.62
C ASN A 75 33.94 24.35 28.66
N ILE A 76 34.71 23.33 28.33
CA ILE A 76 35.01 22.18 29.19
C ILE A 76 36.51 21.90 29.15
N THR A 77 37.06 21.32 30.21
CA THR A 77 38.47 20.93 30.24
C THR A 77 38.59 19.43 29.94
N CYS A 78 39.18 19.05 28.80
CA CYS A 78 39.38 17.64 28.45
C CYS A 78 40.88 17.29 28.49
N GLY A 79 41.33 16.53 29.49
CA GLY A 79 42.72 16.10 29.61
C GLY A 79 43.72 17.24 29.80
N GLY A 80 43.31 18.32 30.48
CA GLY A 80 44.14 19.50 30.75
C GLY A 80 44.09 20.59 29.67
N GLU A 81 43.40 20.36 28.55
CA GLU A 81 43.19 21.35 27.49
C GLU A 81 41.76 21.90 27.52
N ASN A 82 41.61 23.21 27.22
CA ASN A 82 40.31 23.83 27.08
C ASN A 82 39.69 23.43 25.74
N ALA A 83 38.54 22.76 25.80
CA ALA A 83 37.71 22.38 24.67
C ALA A 83 36.34 23.07 24.74
N THR A 84 35.61 23.08 23.62
CA THR A 84 34.25 23.62 23.57
C THR A 84 33.29 22.54 23.10
N ILE A 85 32.12 22.45 23.73
CA ILE A 85 31.06 21.51 23.36
C ILE A 85 29.77 22.25 22.98
N PRO A 86 28.99 21.74 22.02
CA PRO A 86 27.66 22.27 21.74
C PRO A 86 26.69 21.88 22.85
N VAL A 87 25.88 22.85 23.30
CA VAL A 87 24.82 22.67 24.30
C VAL A 87 23.52 23.34 23.81
N ALA A 88 22.39 22.74 24.12
CA ALA A 88 21.06 23.29 23.89
C ALA A 88 20.68 24.27 25.01
N ARG A 89 20.16 25.44 24.63
CA ARG A 89 19.53 26.37 25.58
C ARG A 89 18.05 26.04 25.70
N VAL A 90 17.68 25.41 26.80
CA VAL A 90 16.30 24.95 27.07
C VAL A 90 15.47 26.09 27.64
N GLU A 91 16.01 26.79 28.64
CA GLU A 91 15.45 27.99 29.27
C GLU A 91 16.57 29.01 29.51
N GLU A 92 16.27 30.22 30.02
CA GLU A 92 17.30 31.25 30.26
C GLU A 92 18.44 30.77 31.17
N ASN A 93 18.15 29.90 32.14
CA ASN A 93 19.11 29.38 33.12
C ASN A 93 19.40 27.87 33.00
N ILE A 94 18.79 27.18 32.02
CA ILE A 94 18.94 25.73 31.85
C ILE A 94 19.58 25.45 30.49
N ILE A 95 20.80 24.94 30.55
CA ILE A 95 21.51 24.37 29.40
C ILE A 95 21.46 22.85 29.50
N ALA A 96 21.38 22.16 28.37
CA ALA A 96 21.46 20.71 28.29
C ALA A 96 22.51 20.32 27.25
N SER A 97 23.34 19.33 27.54
CA SER A 97 24.26 18.80 26.55
C SER A 97 23.53 17.91 25.55
N TYR A 98 24.17 17.61 24.42
CA TYR A 98 23.66 16.63 23.46
C TYR A 98 24.18 15.21 23.71
N ASP A 99 24.67 14.92 24.92
CA ASP A 99 25.06 13.56 25.30
C ASP A 99 23.81 12.72 25.61
N TYR A 100 23.54 11.73 24.77
CA TYR A 100 22.41 10.81 24.92
C TYR A 100 22.59 9.78 26.05
N THR A 101 23.77 9.70 26.68
CA THR A 101 24.04 8.79 27.79
C THR A 101 23.69 9.39 29.15
N ASP A 102 23.61 10.71 29.24
CA ASP A 102 23.14 11.42 30.43
C ASP A 102 21.60 11.44 30.47
N LYS A 103 21.03 10.97 31.58
CA LYS A 103 19.58 10.88 31.74
C LYS A 103 18.91 12.23 31.88
N GLU A 104 19.56 13.22 32.49
CA GLU A 104 18.97 14.54 32.70
C GLU A 104 18.93 15.32 31.38
N ASP A 105 20.04 15.33 30.64
CA ASP A 105 20.11 15.93 29.30
C ASP A 105 19.09 15.32 28.35
N VAL A 106 19.00 13.99 28.31
CA VAL A 106 18.01 13.25 27.50
C VAL A 106 16.58 13.67 27.83
N GLN A 107 16.25 13.90 29.11
CA GLN A 107 14.91 14.36 29.50
C GLN A 107 14.62 15.78 29.02
N HIS A 108 15.61 16.67 29.05
CA HIS A 108 15.46 18.03 28.54
C HIS A 108 15.33 18.04 27.01
N ILE A 109 16.20 17.33 26.30
CA ILE A 109 16.15 17.23 24.84
C ILE A 109 14.86 16.53 24.39
N ARG A 110 14.38 15.50 25.10
CA ARG A 110 13.11 14.80 24.78
C ARG A 110 11.93 15.77 24.68
N LYS A 111 11.86 16.79 25.53
CA LYS A 111 10.74 17.75 25.55
C LYS A 111 10.62 18.56 24.25
N SER A 112 11.66 18.59 23.42
CA SER A 112 11.65 19.29 22.15
C SER A 112 10.96 18.50 21.02
N PHE A 113 10.71 17.20 21.21
CA PHE A 113 10.18 16.29 20.17
C PHE A 113 8.68 16.03 20.32
N LYS A 114 7.96 15.98 19.18
CA LYS A 114 6.50 15.74 19.13
C LYS A 114 6.08 14.37 19.67
N THR A 115 6.80 13.32 19.29
CA THR A 115 6.44 11.93 19.62
C THR A 115 7.63 11.15 20.13
N ASP A 116 7.37 10.12 20.95
CA ASP A 116 8.42 9.23 21.47
C ASP A 116 9.14 8.48 20.34
N GLU A 117 8.45 8.20 19.25
CA GLU A 117 9.00 7.51 18.10
C GLU A 117 10.06 8.34 17.37
N VAL A 118 9.80 9.62 17.11
CA VAL A 118 10.82 10.51 16.52
C VAL A 118 12.00 10.65 17.47
N PHE A 119 11.76 10.74 18.77
CA PHE A 119 12.85 10.79 19.75
C PHE A 119 13.69 9.51 19.74
N LYS A 120 13.08 8.33 19.59
CA LYS A 120 13.83 7.07 19.41
C LYS A 120 14.72 7.11 18.17
N ASN A 121 14.27 7.71 17.06
CA ASN A 121 15.11 7.89 15.87
C ASN A 121 16.32 8.80 16.18
N TYR A 122 16.15 9.80 17.05
CA TYR A 122 17.27 10.67 17.48
C TYR A 122 18.30 9.88 18.28
N ILE A 123 17.85 9.09 19.25
CA ILE A 123 18.72 8.21 20.02
C ILE A 123 19.41 7.18 19.11
N SER A 124 18.68 6.59 18.16
CA SER A 124 19.23 5.65 17.18
C SER A 124 20.34 6.27 16.32
N CYS A 125 20.15 7.53 15.89
CA CYS A 125 21.19 8.30 15.19
C CYS A 125 22.44 8.47 16.06
N CYS A 126 22.28 8.86 17.32
CA CYS A 126 23.40 9.04 18.25
C CYS A 126 24.17 7.73 18.47
N GLN A 127 23.45 6.62 18.70
CA GLN A 127 24.05 5.29 18.82
C GLN A 127 24.74 4.83 17.54
N GLY A 128 24.16 5.14 16.37
CA GLY A 128 24.78 4.90 15.07
C GLY A 128 26.10 5.65 14.90
N ALA A 129 26.15 6.92 15.33
CA ALA A 129 27.36 7.73 15.29
C ALA A 129 28.47 7.17 16.18
N ILE A 130 28.13 6.68 17.39
CA ILE A 130 29.10 6.04 18.29
C ILE A 130 29.65 4.77 17.66
N ARG A 131 28.79 3.90 17.12
CA ARG A 131 29.21 2.67 16.43
C ARG A 131 30.11 2.97 15.23
N CYS A 132 29.76 3.98 14.43
CA CYS A 132 30.57 4.39 13.29
C CYS A 132 32.00 4.76 13.67
N CYS A 133 32.15 5.64 14.68
CA CYS A 133 33.46 6.07 15.14
C CYS A 133 34.22 4.95 15.86
N ASN A 134 33.52 4.07 16.58
CA ASN A 134 34.19 3.03 17.34
C ASN A 134 34.63 1.84 16.50
N ASP A 135 33.78 1.37 15.60
CA ASP A 135 33.89 0.08 14.93
C ASP A 135 34.35 0.22 13.47
N HIS A 136 34.22 1.41 12.87
CA HIS A 136 34.51 1.63 11.45
C HIS A 136 35.54 2.73 11.17
N MET A 137 35.93 3.55 12.15
CA MET A 137 36.92 4.61 11.97
C MET A 137 38.23 4.32 12.71
N ASP A 138 39.32 4.42 11.96
CA ASP A 138 40.70 4.24 12.40
C ASP A 138 41.56 5.40 11.89
N GLU A 139 42.76 5.58 12.45
CA GLU A 139 43.65 6.71 12.14
C GLU A 139 44.01 6.83 10.65
N GLU A 140 44.06 5.71 9.92
CA GLU A 140 44.37 5.70 8.49
C GLU A 140 43.13 5.95 7.61
N ASN A 141 42.00 5.37 7.99
CA ASN A 141 40.84 5.30 7.09
C ASN A 141 40.00 6.59 7.08
N VAL A 142 40.18 7.46 8.07
CA VAL A 142 39.59 8.80 8.15
C VAL A 142 40.32 9.82 7.29
N ILE A 143 41.50 9.46 6.76
CA ILE A 143 42.31 10.36 5.93
C ILE A 143 42.01 10.09 4.45
N PRO A 144 41.68 11.12 3.64
CA PRO A 144 41.45 10.95 2.20
C PRO A 144 42.74 10.55 1.47
N THR A 145 42.65 9.51 0.63
CA THR A 145 43.76 9.04 -0.21
C THR A 145 43.57 9.47 -1.67
N GLN A 146 44.50 9.09 -2.55
CA GLN A 146 44.35 9.37 -3.98
C GLN A 146 43.27 8.49 -4.65
N SER A 147 43.01 7.31 -4.11
CA SER A 147 42.14 6.30 -4.74
C SER A 147 40.80 6.14 -4.04
N GLN A 148 40.69 6.56 -2.78
CA GLN A 148 39.52 6.32 -1.94
C GLN A 148 39.17 7.54 -1.07
N CYS A 149 37.88 7.85 -1.02
CA CYS A 149 37.33 8.76 -0.03
C CYS A 149 37.35 8.11 1.37
N PRO A 150 37.53 8.91 2.44
CA PRO A 150 37.68 8.39 3.81
C PRO A 150 36.36 7.86 4.39
N VAL A 151 36.44 7.13 5.50
CA VAL A 151 35.25 6.80 6.31
C VAL A 151 34.72 8.07 6.96
N ILE A 152 33.42 8.35 6.85
CA ILE A 152 32.82 9.57 7.41
C ILE A 152 31.46 9.29 8.04
N TRP A 153 31.19 9.97 9.16
CA TRP A 153 29.83 10.13 9.67
C TRP A 153 29.25 11.42 9.08
N ASP A 154 28.20 11.30 8.27
CA ASP A 154 27.62 12.46 7.57
C ASP A 154 26.56 13.21 8.40
N ALA A 155 26.41 12.83 9.67
CA ALA A 155 25.38 13.19 10.65
C ALA A 155 24.15 12.27 10.73
N TRP A 156 23.93 11.37 9.76
CA TRP A 156 22.84 10.39 9.80
C TRP A 156 23.28 8.94 9.54
N SER A 157 24.31 8.76 8.71
CA SER A 157 24.82 7.47 8.23
C SER A 157 26.35 7.43 8.22
N CYS A 158 26.90 6.21 8.35
CA CYS A 158 28.34 5.93 8.36
C CYS A 158 28.79 5.46 6.97
N PHE A 159 29.41 6.35 6.19
CA PHE A 159 29.90 6.01 4.86
C PHE A 159 31.28 5.34 4.92
N PRO A 160 31.44 4.13 4.36
CA PRO A 160 32.72 3.42 4.35
C PRO A 160 33.67 3.99 3.29
N GLN A 161 34.93 3.58 3.33
CA GLN A 161 35.89 3.94 2.28
C GLN A 161 35.39 3.52 0.91
N THR A 162 35.39 4.46 -0.03
CA THR A 162 34.77 4.28 -1.34
C THR A 162 35.70 4.78 -2.43
N LYS A 163 35.80 4.04 -3.53
CA LYS A 163 36.71 4.37 -4.63
C LYS A 163 36.30 5.69 -5.31
N VAL A 164 37.29 6.43 -5.78
CA VAL A 164 37.08 7.63 -6.60
C VAL A 164 36.21 7.33 -7.82
N ASN A 165 35.32 8.27 -8.16
CA ASN A 165 34.33 8.17 -9.25
C ASN A 165 33.32 7.04 -9.06
N THR A 166 33.06 6.62 -7.82
CA THR A 166 32.01 5.66 -7.49
C THR A 166 31.04 6.23 -6.44
N THR A 167 29.85 5.65 -6.38
CA THR A 167 28.79 6.04 -5.45
C THR A 167 28.67 4.97 -4.36
N ALA A 168 28.73 5.40 -3.10
CA ALA A 168 28.37 4.56 -1.98
C ALA A 168 26.86 4.60 -1.76
N LYS A 169 26.25 3.43 -1.60
CA LYS A 169 24.84 3.27 -1.28
C LYS A 169 24.71 2.59 0.08
N LEU A 170 23.85 3.14 0.94
CA LEU A 170 23.60 2.62 2.27
C LEU A 170 22.12 2.67 2.60
N PRO A 171 21.57 1.72 3.39
CA PRO A 171 20.23 1.83 3.94
C PRO A 171 19.99 3.21 4.56
N CYS A 172 18.85 3.81 4.27
CA CYS A 172 18.48 5.11 4.81
C CYS A 172 18.45 5.08 6.33
N SER A 173 18.98 6.12 6.96
CA SER A 173 18.89 6.31 8.41
C SER A 173 17.42 6.47 8.83
N SER A 174 17.07 6.02 10.04
CA SER A 174 15.76 6.24 10.65
C SER A 174 15.38 7.73 10.73
N GLN A 175 16.39 8.61 10.73
CA GLN A 175 16.20 10.06 10.64
C GLN A 175 15.71 10.54 9.27
N ALA A 176 16.09 9.86 8.19
CA ALA A 176 15.76 10.26 6.83
C ALA A 176 14.30 9.91 6.47
N TYR A 177 13.74 8.85 7.05
CA TYR A 177 12.38 8.38 6.76
C TYR A 177 11.30 9.36 7.25
N GLN A 178 10.44 9.79 6.34
CA GLN A 178 9.36 10.77 6.63
C GLN A 178 8.12 10.16 7.31
N SER A 179 7.98 8.83 7.28
CA SER A 179 6.92 8.08 7.97
C SER A 179 7.55 7.02 8.87
N PRO A 180 6.94 6.68 10.02
CA PRO A 180 7.30 5.51 10.81
C PRO A 180 7.04 4.18 10.10
N ASP A 181 6.23 4.18 9.04
CA ASP A 181 5.96 2.98 8.25
C ASP A 181 7.22 2.56 7.47
N GLU A 182 7.88 1.51 7.95
CA GLU A 182 8.89 0.80 7.17
C GLU A 182 8.21 0.07 6.01
N VAL A 183 8.05 0.78 4.89
CA VAL A 183 7.57 0.17 3.65
C VAL A 183 8.60 -0.85 3.20
N CYS A 184 9.82 -0.38 2.93
CA CYS A 184 10.95 -1.19 2.48
C CYS A 184 12.27 -0.46 2.78
N THR A 185 13.39 -1.17 2.63
CA THR A 185 14.72 -0.60 2.79
C THR A 185 15.07 0.27 1.59
N LEU A 186 15.00 1.59 1.78
CA LEU A 186 15.44 2.60 0.83
C LEU A 186 16.94 2.85 1.02
N GLU A 187 17.62 3.34 -0.01
CA GLU A 187 19.05 3.60 0.02
C GLU A 187 19.35 5.09 -0.15
N SER A 188 20.24 5.61 0.69
CA SER A 188 20.88 6.92 0.53
C SER A 188 22.14 6.80 -0.33
N GLU A 189 22.45 7.83 -1.10
CA GLU A 189 23.58 7.82 -2.03
C GLU A 189 24.59 8.94 -1.73
N LYS A 190 25.88 8.61 -1.75
CA LYS A 190 26.96 9.59 -1.63
C LYS A 190 28.03 9.35 -2.69
N HIS A 191 28.40 10.40 -3.41
CA HIS A 191 29.37 10.32 -4.49
C HIS A 191 30.78 10.69 -4.04
N CYS A 192 31.74 9.82 -4.33
CA CYS A 192 33.16 10.08 -4.15
C CYS A 192 33.77 10.61 -5.45
N ILE A 193 34.33 11.82 -5.43
CA ILE A 193 34.88 12.49 -6.60
C ILE A 193 36.39 12.71 -6.47
N TRP A 194 37.08 12.82 -7.61
CA TRP A 194 38.47 13.25 -7.66
C TRP A 194 38.57 14.77 -7.59
N ASN A 195 39.26 15.30 -6.58
CA ASN A 195 39.58 16.72 -6.54
C ASN A 195 40.96 16.97 -7.17
N GLY A 196 40.97 17.52 -8.38
CA GLY A 196 42.20 17.81 -9.15
C GLY A 196 43.10 18.87 -8.52
N THR A 197 42.56 19.77 -7.68
CA THR A 197 43.35 20.82 -7.01
C THR A 197 44.14 20.25 -5.84
N ASN A 198 43.50 19.40 -5.03
CA ASN A 198 44.11 18.84 -3.82
C ASN A 198 44.76 17.47 -4.07
N GLN A 199 44.66 16.94 -5.30
CA GLN A 199 45.10 15.60 -5.70
C GLN A 199 44.64 14.51 -4.72
N LYS A 200 43.40 14.61 -4.25
CA LYS A 200 42.81 13.69 -3.26
C LYS A 200 41.36 13.37 -3.61
N ALA A 201 40.95 12.17 -3.22
CA ALA A 201 39.55 11.77 -3.23
C ALA A 201 38.76 12.59 -2.21
N GLN A 202 37.61 13.11 -2.60
CA GLN A 202 36.76 13.91 -1.74
C GLN A 202 35.29 13.52 -1.91
N TRP A 203 34.59 13.47 -0.79
CA TRP A 203 33.14 13.31 -0.80
C TRP A 203 32.44 14.59 -1.24
N ILE A 204 31.36 14.45 -2.01
CA ILE A 204 30.39 15.54 -2.15
C ILE A 204 29.79 15.82 -0.75
N GLN A 205 29.76 17.10 -0.37
CA GLN A 205 29.41 17.55 0.97
C GLN A 205 28.00 17.13 1.40
N GLN A 206 27.06 17.14 0.45
CA GLN A 206 25.68 16.74 0.65
C GLN A 206 25.48 15.29 0.19
N THR A 207 24.96 14.46 1.08
CA THR A 207 24.47 13.12 0.75
C THR A 207 23.08 13.25 0.15
N ASP A 208 22.78 12.45 -0.89
CA ASP A 208 21.46 12.38 -1.47
C ASP A 208 20.56 11.44 -0.65
N TYR A 209 19.63 12.06 0.10
CA TYR A 209 18.58 11.38 0.86
C TYR A 209 17.20 11.52 0.18
N THR A 210 17.12 12.04 -1.04
CA THR A 210 15.83 12.21 -1.75
C THR A 210 15.16 10.87 -2.05
N THR A 211 15.96 9.84 -2.27
CA THR A 211 15.56 8.43 -2.44
C THR A 211 14.97 7.81 -1.16
N CYS A 212 15.20 8.41 0.01
CA CYS A 212 14.63 7.96 1.28
C CYS A 212 13.20 8.47 1.53
N ALA A 213 12.63 9.24 0.61
CA ALA A 213 11.23 9.64 0.67
C ALA A 213 10.31 8.48 0.25
N ILE A 214 9.36 8.14 1.11
CA ILE A 214 8.38 7.08 0.86
C ILE A 214 7.28 7.54 -0.11
N ALA A 215 6.94 8.83 -0.12
CA ALA A 215 5.89 9.41 -0.96
C ALA A 215 5.96 9.02 -2.46
N PRO A 216 7.11 9.15 -3.17
CA PRO A 216 7.20 8.75 -4.58
C PRO A 216 6.96 7.25 -4.82
N VAL A 217 7.24 6.39 -3.83
CA VAL A 217 6.98 4.94 -3.93
C VAL A 217 5.48 4.67 -3.95
N TYR A 218 4.74 5.23 -2.98
CA TYR A 218 3.28 5.09 -2.93
C TYR A 218 2.60 5.75 -4.12
N GLU A 219 3.07 6.92 -4.56
CA GLU A 219 2.53 7.58 -5.76
C GLU A 219 2.62 6.66 -6.97
N ARG A 220 3.79 6.07 -7.23
CA ARG A 220 3.97 5.13 -8.35
C ARG A 220 3.03 3.93 -8.24
N ARG A 221 2.93 3.33 -7.06
CA ARG A 221 2.06 2.18 -6.77
C ARG A 221 0.57 2.51 -6.98
N TYR A 222 0.11 3.64 -6.46
CA TYR A 222 -1.28 4.08 -6.60
C TYR A 222 -1.62 4.48 -8.03
N ASN A 223 -0.75 5.20 -8.73
CA ASN A 223 -0.95 5.55 -10.15
C ASN A 223 -1.08 4.30 -11.02
N PHE A 224 -0.21 3.30 -10.82
CA PHE A 224 -0.32 2.01 -11.53
C PHE A 224 -1.68 1.35 -11.28
N HIS A 225 -2.11 1.31 -10.02
CA HIS A 225 -3.38 0.71 -9.65
C HIS A 225 -4.56 1.47 -10.30
N ILE A 226 -4.58 2.81 -10.26
CA ILE A 226 -5.63 3.64 -10.87
C ILE A 226 -5.75 3.38 -12.36
N ILE A 227 -4.63 3.39 -13.10
CA ILE A 227 -4.60 3.11 -14.54
C ILE A 227 -5.19 1.73 -14.82
N PHE A 228 -4.77 0.72 -14.05
CA PHE A 228 -5.22 -0.66 -14.26
C PHE A 228 -6.72 -0.85 -13.95
N LEU A 229 -7.24 -0.21 -12.90
CA LEU A 229 -8.69 -0.18 -12.62
C LEU A 229 -9.47 0.54 -13.72
N GLY A 230 -8.93 1.63 -14.27
CA GLY A 230 -9.50 2.35 -15.41
C GLY A 230 -9.63 1.47 -16.65
N VAL A 231 -8.57 0.72 -16.98
CA VAL A 231 -8.61 -0.28 -18.06
C VAL A 231 -9.68 -1.34 -17.79
N CYS A 232 -9.77 -1.86 -16.56
CA CYS A 232 -10.81 -2.82 -16.17
C CYS A 232 -12.23 -2.27 -16.38
N ILE A 233 -12.49 -1.01 -15.98
CA ILE A 233 -13.78 -0.33 -16.22
C ILE A 233 -14.08 -0.28 -17.73
N GLY A 234 -13.09 0.07 -18.55
CA GLY A 234 -13.23 0.14 -20.01
C GLY A 234 -13.67 -1.17 -20.66
N PHE A 235 -13.29 -2.32 -20.10
CA PHE A 235 -13.78 -3.64 -20.55
C PHE A 235 -15.16 -4.01 -19.97
N CYS A 236 -15.46 -3.60 -18.73
CA CYS A 236 -16.68 -3.99 -18.04
C CYS A 236 -17.91 -3.20 -18.52
N ILE A 237 -17.80 -1.89 -18.73
CA ILE A 237 -18.95 -1.04 -19.11
C ILE A 237 -19.62 -1.52 -20.41
N PRO A 238 -18.90 -1.80 -21.52
CA PRO A 238 -19.55 -2.26 -22.74
C PRO A 238 -20.19 -3.63 -22.57
N ALA A 239 -19.59 -4.54 -21.78
CA ALA A 239 -20.16 -5.84 -21.46
C ALA A 239 -21.48 -5.72 -20.68
N ILE A 240 -21.53 -4.85 -19.67
CA ILE A 240 -22.74 -4.54 -18.91
C ILE A 240 -23.82 -3.98 -19.83
N SER A 241 -23.47 -3.03 -20.70
CA SER A 241 -24.38 -2.44 -21.69
C SER A 241 -24.98 -3.49 -22.62
N ILE A 242 -24.18 -4.44 -23.13
CA ILE A 242 -24.66 -5.55 -23.96
C ILE A 242 -25.66 -6.41 -23.18
N PHE A 243 -25.38 -6.78 -21.93
CA PHE A 243 -26.29 -7.58 -21.11
C PHE A 243 -27.61 -6.87 -20.78
N PHE A 244 -27.61 -5.54 -20.72
CA PHE A 244 -28.86 -4.77 -20.59
C PHE A 244 -29.59 -4.66 -21.92
N PHE A 245 -28.91 -4.43 -23.03
CA PHE A 245 -29.55 -4.16 -24.32
C PHE A 245 -30.41 -5.32 -24.83
N PHE A 246 -29.92 -6.56 -24.74
CA PHE A 246 -30.63 -7.73 -25.27
C PHE A 246 -31.56 -8.36 -24.21
N GLU A 247 -32.87 -8.38 -24.50
CA GLU A 247 -33.88 -8.91 -23.58
C GLU A 247 -33.64 -10.37 -23.18
N LYS A 248 -33.25 -11.22 -24.14
CA LYS A 248 -32.95 -12.64 -23.89
C LYS A 248 -31.81 -12.79 -22.88
N LEU A 249 -30.73 -12.04 -23.05
CA LEU A 249 -29.60 -12.04 -22.11
C LEU A 249 -30.01 -11.46 -20.75
N ARG A 250 -30.83 -10.41 -20.74
CA ARG A 250 -31.29 -9.72 -19.53
C ARG A 250 -32.07 -10.64 -18.59
N LYS A 251 -32.85 -11.57 -19.15
CA LYS A 251 -33.75 -12.49 -18.43
C LYS A 251 -33.07 -13.81 -18.00
N THR A 252 -31.94 -14.19 -18.59
CA THR A 252 -31.23 -15.43 -18.23
C THR A 252 -30.57 -15.30 -16.86
N ILE A 253 -30.94 -16.17 -15.91
CA ILE A 253 -30.47 -16.10 -14.52
C ILE A 253 -28.94 -16.10 -14.37
N ARG A 254 -28.22 -16.94 -15.13
CA ARG A 254 -26.74 -16.98 -15.12
C ARG A 254 -26.14 -15.64 -15.54
N VAL A 255 -26.71 -15.01 -16.57
CA VAL A 255 -26.25 -13.71 -17.07
C VAL A 255 -26.57 -12.60 -16.07
N ILE A 256 -27.69 -12.68 -15.36
CA ILE A 256 -28.04 -11.74 -14.28
C ILE A 256 -26.97 -11.74 -13.19
N LEU A 257 -26.50 -12.92 -12.76
CA LEU A 257 -25.50 -13.02 -11.70
C LEU A 257 -24.15 -12.43 -12.14
N HIS A 258 -23.64 -12.81 -13.33
CA HIS A 258 -22.41 -12.24 -13.87
C HIS A 258 -22.51 -10.73 -14.14
N ARG A 259 -23.67 -10.24 -14.59
CA ARG A 259 -23.92 -8.81 -14.75
C ARG A 259 -23.84 -8.08 -13.41
N ASN A 260 -24.45 -8.63 -12.35
CA ASN A 260 -24.38 -8.04 -11.01
C ASN A 260 -22.95 -8.02 -10.47
N LEU A 261 -22.15 -9.08 -10.71
CA LEU A 261 -20.73 -9.11 -10.38
C LEU A 261 -19.95 -8.02 -11.12
N LEU A 262 -20.16 -7.85 -12.43
CA LEU A 262 -19.51 -6.79 -13.21
C LEU A 262 -19.91 -5.38 -12.74
N ILE A 263 -21.18 -5.17 -12.38
CA ILE A 263 -21.64 -3.89 -11.80
C ILE A 263 -20.93 -3.62 -10.48
N ALA A 264 -20.86 -4.60 -9.57
CA ALA A 264 -20.16 -4.46 -8.29
C ALA A 264 -18.67 -4.14 -8.50
N ILE A 265 -18.02 -4.81 -9.45
CA ILE A 265 -16.63 -4.56 -9.87
C ILE A 265 -16.44 -3.11 -10.33
N VAL A 266 -17.33 -2.59 -11.18
CA VAL A 266 -17.26 -1.20 -11.68
C VAL A 266 -17.48 -0.20 -10.56
N VAL A 267 -18.50 -0.38 -9.73
CA VAL A 267 -18.79 0.51 -8.58
C VAL A 267 -17.60 0.58 -7.64
N ARG A 268 -17.03 -0.57 -7.27
CA ARG A 268 -15.80 -0.63 -6.45
C ARG A 268 -14.62 0.03 -7.13
N ASN A 269 -14.38 -0.19 -8.44
CA ASN A 269 -13.27 0.45 -9.14
C ASN A 269 -13.41 1.98 -9.11
N VAL A 270 -14.61 2.50 -9.37
CA VAL A 270 -14.87 3.95 -9.35
C VAL A 270 -14.62 4.50 -7.95
N LEU A 271 -15.14 3.86 -6.91
CA LEU A 271 -14.93 4.29 -5.52
C LEU A 271 -13.46 4.24 -5.15
N THR A 272 -12.74 3.15 -5.41
CA THR A 272 -11.30 3.05 -5.11
C THR A 272 -10.46 4.07 -5.90
N ILE A 273 -10.84 4.43 -7.14
CA ILE A 273 -10.17 5.52 -7.87
C ILE A 273 -10.42 6.86 -7.17
N MET A 274 -11.67 7.16 -6.81
CA MET A 274 -12.02 8.37 -6.06
C MET A 274 -11.28 8.45 -4.72
N CYS A 275 -11.20 7.34 -4.00
CA CYS A 275 -10.45 7.20 -2.75
C CYS A 275 -8.96 7.57 -2.94
N LYS A 276 -8.31 7.00 -3.96
CA LYS A 276 -6.89 7.26 -4.21
C LYS A 276 -6.61 8.68 -4.68
N GLU A 277 -7.40 9.20 -5.61
CA GLU A 277 -7.19 10.54 -6.18
C GLU A 277 -7.51 11.63 -5.16
N LEU A 278 -8.65 11.53 -4.46
CA LEU A 278 -9.14 12.60 -3.59
C LEU A 278 -8.55 12.60 -2.18
N VAL A 279 -8.02 11.46 -1.71
CA VAL A 279 -7.55 11.32 -0.32
C VAL A 279 -6.07 10.96 -0.27
N LEU A 280 -5.68 9.85 -0.90
CA LEU A 280 -4.32 9.31 -0.76
C LEU A 280 -3.28 10.13 -1.53
N LEU A 281 -3.53 10.42 -2.81
CA LEU A 281 -2.62 11.21 -3.63
C LEU A 281 -2.60 12.69 -3.20
N ASP A 282 -3.73 13.22 -2.72
CA ASP A 282 -3.79 14.54 -2.08
C ASP A 282 -2.84 14.62 -0.88
N ALA A 283 -2.90 13.64 0.03
CA ALA A 283 -2.02 13.60 1.20
C ALA A 283 -0.52 13.51 0.84
N LEU A 284 -0.18 12.85 -0.28
CA LEU A 284 1.20 12.68 -0.74
C LEU A 284 1.74 13.91 -1.49
N LYS A 285 0.91 14.58 -2.29
CA LYS A 285 1.33 15.68 -3.18
C LYS A 285 1.18 17.06 -2.54
N ALA A 286 0.23 17.20 -1.62
CA ALA A 286 -0.10 18.50 -1.08
C ALA A 286 0.99 19.00 -0.10
N PRO A 287 1.44 20.26 -0.23
CA PRO A 287 2.46 20.82 0.64
C PRO A 287 2.00 20.78 2.12
N ALA A 288 2.93 20.61 3.06
CA ALA A 288 2.62 20.44 4.48
C ALA A 288 1.79 21.58 5.10
N LEU A 289 1.74 22.76 4.46
CA LEU A 289 0.96 23.92 4.87
C LEU A 289 -0.49 23.94 4.33
N SER A 290 -0.90 22.94 3.55
CA SER A 290 -2.23 22.88 2.93
C SER A 290 -3.18 21.99 3.71
N HIS A 291 -4.49 22.31 3.68
CA HIS A 291 -5.53 21.49 4.28
C HIS A 291 -5.68 20.15 3.53
N ARG A 292 -4.93 19.14 3.97
CA ARG A 292 -5.00 17.78 3.43
C ARG A 292 -6.34 17.14 3.79
N THR A 293 -6.96 16.48 2.82
CA THR A 293 -8.26 15.82 3.02
C THR A 293 -8.17 14.70 4.06
N MET A 294 -7.04 14.00 4.10
CA MET A 294 -6.73 12.95 5.08
C MET A 294 -6.77 13.48 6.52
N ASP A 295 -6.14 14.63 6.76
CA ASP A 295 -5.95 15.22 8.10
C ASP A 295 -7.17 16.00 8.57
N ASN A 296 -7.91 16.61 7.64
CA ASN A 296 -9.17 17.27 7.96
C ASN A 296 -10.27 16.27 8.37
N ASN A 297 -10.12 15.00 7.99
CA ASN A 297 -10.99 13.87 8.38
C ASN A 297 -12.50 14.19 8.28
N GLY A 298 -12.88 14.90 7.21
CA GLY A 298 -14.24 15.39 7.02
C GLY A 298 -15.25 14.26 6.78
N VAL A 299 -16.53 14.57 7.04
CA VAL A 299 -17.67 13.65 6.79
C VAL A 299 -17.66 13.04 5.38
N PRO A 300 -17.35 13.79 4.29
CA PRO A 300 -17.29 13.21 2.94
C PRO A 300 -16.25 12.09 2.79
N CYS A 301 -15.10 12.21 3.45
CA CYS A 301 -14.04 11.19 3.39
C CYS A 301 -14.45 9.90 4.10
N ARG A 302 -15.09 10.03 5.27
CA ARG A 302 -15.62 8.90 6.05
C ARG A 302 -16.72 8.16 5.27
N ILE A 303 -17.62 8.90 4.62
CA ILE A 303 -18.66 8.32 3.76
C ILE A 303 -18.03 7.60 2.56
N LEU A 304 -17.03 8.20 1.91
CA LEU A 304 -16.35 7.59 0.77
C LEU A 304 -15.65 6.27 1.16
N ALA A 305 -14.92 6.25 2.28
CA ALA A 305 -14.28 5.05 2.81
C ALA A 305 -15.30 3.94 3.15
N PHE A 306 -16.44 4.31 3.74
CA PHE A 306 -17.54 3.37 4.00
C PHE A 306 -18.16 2.80 2.71
N MET A 307 -18.39 3.65 1.71
CA MET A 307 -18.92 3.24 0.41
C MET A 307 -17.96 2.29 -0.30
N GLU A 308 -16.66 2.61 -0.32
CA GLU A 308 -15.63 1.73 -0.90
C GLU A 308 -15.62 0.37 -0.20
N THR A 309 -15.54 0.36 1.13
CA THR A 309 -15.53 -0.87 1.93
C THR A 309 -16.76 -1.74 1.65
N SER A 310 -17.93 -1.12 1.54
CA SER A 310 -19.19 -1.79 1.22
C SER A 310 -19.24 -2.31 -0.22
N ALA A 311 -18.65 -1.57 -1.18
CA ALA A 311 -18.55 -2.02 -2.56
C ALA A 311 -17.60 -3.21 -2.70
N ILE A 312 -16.48 -3.23 -1.98
CA ILE A 312 -15.58 -4.38 -1.89
C ILE A 312 -16.35 -5.59 -1.34
N ASN A 313 -17.06 -5.44 -0.22
CA ASN A 313 -17.84 -6.53 0.37
C ASN A 313 -18.93 -7.06 -0.60
N SER A 314 -19.54 -6.15 -1.37
CA SER A 314 -20.55 -6.51 -2.37
C SER A 314 -19.97 -7.40 -3.48
N ILE A 315 -18.71 -7.19 -3.88
CA ILE A 315 -18.03 -8.09 -4.83
C ILE A 315 -17.96 -9.50 -4.26
N TYR A 316 -17.50 -9.67 -3.01
CA TYR A 316 -17.42 -11.01 -2.38
C TYR A 316 -18.78 -11.69 -2.29
N ALA A 317 -19.83 -10.93 -1.96
CA ALA A 317 -21.21 -11.44 -1.97
C ALA A 317 -21.66 -11.88 -3.37
N CYS A 318 -21.35 -11.11 -4.42
CA CYS A 318 -21.63 -11.50 -5.81
C CYS A 318 -20.83 -12.74 -6.24
N MET A 319 -19.55 -12.84 -5.89
CA MET A 319 -18.74 -14.04 -6.15
C MET A 319 -19.33 -15.28 -5.48
N PHE A 320 -19.78 -15.14 -4.23
CA PHE A 320 -20.45 -16.24 -3.53
C PHE A 320 -21.74 -16.68 -4.20
N LEU A 321 -22.56 -15.74 -4.66
CA LEU A 321 -23.80 -16.05 -5.38
C LEU A 321 -23.53 -16.81 -6.69
N ASP A 322 -22.53 -16.37 -7.44
CA ASP A 322 -22.07 -17.06 -8.66
C ASP A 322 -21.58 -18.48 -8.34
N ALA A 323 -20.73 -18.62 -7.31
CA ALA A 323 -20.20 -19.90 -6.82
C ALA A 323 -21.32 -20.86 -6.39
N TYR A 324 -22.25 -20.38 -5.57
CA TYR A 324 -23.38 -21.16 -5.07
C TYR A 324 -24.30 -21.60 -6.20
N TYR A 325 -24.63 -20.70 -7.14
CA TYR A 325 -25.46 -21.04 -8.29
C TYR A 325 -24.83 -22.14 -9.14
N LEU A 326 -23.52 -22.02 -9.44
CA LEU A 326 -22.80 -23.02 -10.22
C LEU A 326 -22.74 -24.38 -9.50
N HIS A 327 -22.43 -24.36 -8.20
CA HIS A 327 -22.40 -25.56 -7.36
C HIS A 327 -23.79 -26.24 -7.31
N LYS A 328 -24.87 -25.47 -7.17
CA LYS A 328 -26.24 -25.99 -7.20
C LYS A 328 -26.55 -26.69 -8.53
N VAL A 329 -26.24 -26.06 -9.67
CA VAL A 329 -26.54 -26.60 -11.00
C VAL A 329 -25.71 -27.85 -11.33
N ILE A 330 -24.43 -27.90 -10.94
CA ILE A 330 -23.52 -28.99 -11.32
C ILE A 330 -23.58 -30.18 -10.36
N VAL A 331 -23.53 -29.91 -9.05
CA VAL A 331 -23.35 -30.92 -7.99
C VAL A 331 -24.68 -31.29 -7.37
N ARG A 332 -25.53 -30.30 -7.06
CA ARG A 332 -26.78 -30.49 -6.33
C ARG A 332 -28.03 -30.32 -7.21
N ALA A 333 -27.96 -30.81 -8.45
CA ALA A 333 -29.02 -30.62 -9.44
C ALA A 333 -30.41 -31.15 -9.00
N PHE A 334 -30.45 -32.18 -8.15
CA PHE A 334 -31.68 -32.78 -7.62
C PHE A 334 -32.08 -32.27 -6.22
N ALA A 335 -31.33 -31.33 -5.64
CA ALA A 335 -31.66 -30.79 -4.31
C ALA A 335 -32.87 -29.85 -4.40
N LYS A 336 -33.65 -29.79 -3.29
CA LYS A 336 -34.84 -28.95 -3.17
C LYS A 336 -34.53 -27.49 -3.55
N GLU A 337 -35.43 -26.89 -4.32
CA GLU A 337 -35.24 -25.53 -4.83
C GLU A 337 -35.33 -24.49 -3.71
N THR A 338 -34.18 -24.04 -3.22
CA THR A 338 -34.11 -22.82 -2.41
C THR A 338 -34.31 -21.61 -3.33
N ARG A 339 -35.23 -20.71 -2.96
CA ARG A 339 -35.47 -19.46 -3.71
C ARG A 339 -34.24 -18.55 -3.61
N MET A 340 -33.61 -18.23 -4.74
CA MET A 340 -32.40 -17.40 -4.78
C MET A 340 -32.57 -16.01 -4.16
N ILE A 341 -33.80 -15.48 -4.17
CA ILE A 341 -34.12 -14.18 -3.56
C ILE A 341 -33.79 -14.14 -2.05
N HIS A 342 -34.00 -15.24 -1.32
CA HIS A 342 -33.73 -15.30 0.12
C HIS A 342 -32.24 -15.22 0.41
N ILE A 343 -31.44 -15.96 -0.37
CA ILE A 343 -29.98 -15.95 -0.25
C ILE A 343 -29.44 -14.56 -0.60
N TYR A 344 -30.00 -13.94 -1.63
CA TYR A 344 -29.63 -12.59 -2.04
C TYR A 344 -29.86 -11.56 -0.93
N ILE A 345 -31.05 -11.57 -0.30
CA ILE A 345 -31.39 -10.65 0.80
C ILE A 345 -30.46 -10.85 2.00
N VAL A 346 -30.22 -12.11 2.39
CA VAL A 346 -29.34 -12.43 3.52
C VAL A 346 -27.91 -11.94 3.27
N LEU A 347 -27.36 -12.18 2.07
CA LEU A 347 -26.00 -11.72 1.74
C LEU A 347 -25.90 -10.20 1.62
N ALA A 348 -26.91 -9.54 1.07
CA ALA A 348 -26.97 -8.08 1.04
C ALA A 348 -26.98 -7.51 2.47
N ALA A 349 -27.82 -8.05 3.35
CA ALA A 349 -27.84 -7.65 4.75
C ALA A 349 -26.49 -7.87 5.45
N LEU A 350 -25.86 -9.04 5.22
CA LEU A 350 -24.57 -9.37 5.81
C LEU A 350 -23.45 -8.41 5.35
N THR A 351 -23.45 -8.09 4.05
CA THR A 351 -22.49 -7.15 3.42
C THR A 351 -22.52 -5.78 4.10
N PHE A 352 -23.70 -5.20 4.32
CA PHE A 352 -23.83 -3.90 4.96
C PHE A 352 -23.61 -3.97 6.48
N THR A 353 -24.04 -5.05 7.14
CA THR A 353 -23.89 -5.20 8.59
C THR A 353 -22.42 -5.14 9.01
N PHE A 354 -21.53 -5.88 8.34
CA PHE A 354 -20.10 -5.84 8.65
C PHE A 354 -19.46 -4.48 8.36
N SER A 355 -19.83 -3.81 7.27
CA SER A 355 -19.36 -2.45 6.97
C SER A 355 -19.81 -1.44 8.03
N ILE A 356 -21.06 -1.55 8.50
CA ILE A 356 -21.63 -0.66 9.54
C ILE A 356 -20.93 -0.88 10.87
N VAL A 357 -20.73 -2.13 11.29
CA VAL A 357 -20.01 -2.44 12.53
C VAL A 357 -18.60 -1.86 12.50
N TRP A 358 -17.88 -2.02 11.38
CA TRP A 358 -16.56 -1.43 11.21
C TRP A 358 -16.59 0.11 11.28
N ALA A 359 -17.53 0.76 10.60
CA ALA A 359 -17.68 2.22 10.64
C ALA A 359 -18.00 2.74 12.06
N ILE A 360 -18.81 2.01 12.84
CA ILE A 360 -19.08 2.34 14.24
C ILE A 360 -17.79 2.24 15.06
N ILE A 361 -16.99 1.18 14.90
CA ILE A 361 -15.72 1.02 15.62
C ILE A 361 -14.76 2.17 15.28
N MET A 362 -14.62 2.53 14.00
CA MET A 362 -13.78 3.64 13.54
C MET A 362 -14.26 4.99 14.09
N GLY A 363 -15.58 5.19 14.19
CA GLY A 363 -16.16 6.40 14.78
C GLY A 363 -15.97 6.48 16.30
N VAL A 364 -16.13 5.38 17.02
CA VAL A 364 -15.99 5.35 18.49
C VAL A 364 -14.53 5.52 18.93
N LYS A 365 -13.58 5.01 18.14
CA LYS A 365 -12.15 5.18 18.41
C LYS A 365 -11.58 6.54 18.02
N ASP A 366 -12.43 7.44 17.50
CA ASP A 366 -12.06 8.78 17.05
C ASP A 366 -10.77 8.80 16.21
N ALA A 367 -10.78 8.01 15.12
CA ALA A 367 -9.62 7.88 14.25
C ALA A 367 -9.14 9.26 13.77
N PRO A 368 -7.85 9.63 13.97
CA PRO A 368 -7.36 10.98 13.72
C PRO A 368 -7.34 11.33 12.22
N HIS A 369 -7.15 10.34 11.37
CA HIS A 369 -7.14 10.48 9.92
C HIS A 369 -8.39 9.85 9.29
N CYS A 370 -8.60 10.11 8.00
CA CYS A 370 -9.66 9.45 7.25
C CYS A 370 -9.55 7.91 7.31
N TRP A 371 -10.69 7.21 7.31
CA TRP A 371 -10.82 5.75 7.51
C TRP A 371 -10.28 4.88 6.36
N MET A 372 -9.36 5.41 5.57
CA MET A 372 -8.78 4.76 4.39
C MET A 372 -7.45 4.05 4.68
N VAL A 373 -6.81 4.41 5.79
CA VAL A 373 -5.58 3.80 6.27
C VAL A 373 -5.91 2.94 7.48
N ASP A 374 -5.43 1.70 7.50
CA ASP A 374 -5.62 0.79 8.63
C ASP A 374 -4.67 1.19 9.75
N LEU A 375 -5.23 1.78 10.80
CA LEU A 375 -4.55 2.08 12.05
C LEU A 375 -4.93 1.00 13.06
N ASP A 376 -3.94 0.33 13.65
CA ASP A 376 -4.10 -0.69 14.70
C ASP A 376 -4.83 -1.99 14.31
N GLY A 377 -4.89 -2.34 13.01
CA GLY A 377 -5.49 -3.59 12.54
C GLY A 377 -7.02 -3.65 12.68
N LEU A 378 -7.67 -2.49 12.80
CA LEU A 378 -9.12 -2.35 12.93
C LEU A 378 -9.88 -2.86 11.70
N GLN A 379 -9.20 -2.89 10.54
CA GLN A 379 -9.75 -3.42 9.30
C GLN A 379 -10.06 -4.93 9.35
N TRP A 380 -9.48 -5.66 10.32
CA TRP A 380 -9.69 -7.10 10.51
C TRP A 380 -11.17 -7.50 10.63
N THR A 381 -12.02 -6.62 11.19
CA THR A 381 -13.46 -6.88 11.35
C THR A 381 -14.14 -7.15 10.00
N VAL A 382 -13.74 -6.43 8.95
CA VAL A 382 -14.29 -6.61 7.61
C VAL A 382 -13.53 -7.69 6.85
N ASP A 383 -12.21 -7.76 7.02
CA ASP A 383 -11.38 -8.76 6.36
C ASP A 383 -11.72 -10.19 6.80
N GLY A 384 -12.10 -10.40 8.06
CA GLY A 384 -12.59 -11.68 8.56
C GLY A 384 -13.83 -12.18 7.80
N PHE A 385 -14.79 -11.30 7.50
CA PHE A 385 -15.96 -11.65 6.68
C PHE A 385 -15.55 -12.05 5.25
N ARG A 386 -14.64 -11.28 4.64
CA ARG A 386 -14.15 -11.53 3.27
C ARG A 386 -13.45 -12.89 3.18
N ILE A 387 -12.57 -13.19 4.13
CA ILE A 387 -11.85 -14.47 4.22
C ILE A 387 -12.84 -15.63 4.40
N ALA A 388 -13.84 -15.49 5.27
CA ALA A 388 -14.84 -16.53 5.49
C ALA A 388 -15.62 -16.87 4.20
N VAL A 389 -16.07 -15.85 3.45
CA VAL A 389 -16.73 -16.05 2.15
C VAL A 389 -15.81 -16.77 1.16
N LEU A 390 -14.55 -16.36 1.11
CA LEU A 390 -13.55 -16.90 0.20
C LEU A 390 -13.22 -18.38 0.49
N VAL A 391 -13.13 -18.75 1.77
CA VAL A 391 -12.96 -20.15 2.21
C VAL A 391 -14.16 -21.00 1.77
N ILE A 392 -15.39 -20.51 1.97
CA ILE A 392 -16.59 -21.24 1.55
C ILE A 392 -16.62 -21.42 0.02
N ASN A 393 -16.27 -20.38 -0.74
CA ASN A 393 -16.14 -20.47 -2.20
C ASN A 393 -15.09 -21.49 -2.63
N GLY A 394 -13.98 -21.60 -1.91
CA GLY A 394 -12.94 -22.60 -2.14
C GLY A 394 -13.43 -24.03 -1.95
N ILE A 395 -14.19 -24.29 -0.88
CA ILE A 395 -14.81 -25.58 -0.61
C ILE A 395 -15.79 -25.95 -1.74
N MET A 396 -16.65 -25.01 -2.13
CA MET A 396 -17.59 -25.23 -3.25
C MET A 396 -16.87 -25.51 -4.57
N LEU A 397 -15.77 -24.81 -4.86
CA LEU A 397 -14.98 -25.06 -6.05
C LEU A 397 -14.35 -26.46 -6.02
N ALA A 398 -13.79 -26.88 -4.88
CA ALA A 398 -13.20 -28.22 -4.73
C ALA A 398 -14.23 -29.32 -5.01
N ASP A 399 -15.46 -29.17 -4.52
CA ASP A 399 -16.57 -30.09 -4.79
C ASP A 399 -16.97 -30.10 -6.27
N ILE A 400 -17.05 -28.93 -6.91
CA ILE A 400 -17.33 -28.82 -8.36
C ILE A 400 -16.24 -29.54 -9.16
N ILE A 401 -14.96 -29.29 -8.84
CA ILE A 401 -13.82 -29.92 -9.52
C ILE A 401 -13.88 -31.44 -9.34
N ARG A 402 -14.14 -31.94 -8.13
CA ARG A 402 -14.29 -33.38 -7.86
C ARG A 402 -15.36 -34.00 -8.75
N VAL A 403 -16.56 -33.41 -8.78
CA VAL A 403 -17.68 -33.92 -9.59
C VAL A 403 -17.39 -33.83 -11.09
N MET A 404 -16.75 -32.74 -11.54
CA MET A 404 -16.37 -32.58 -12.94
C MET A 404 -15.36 -33.65 -13.37
N ILE A 405 -14.33 -33.91 -12.56
CA ILE A 405 -13.35 -34.98 -12.81
C ILE A 405 -14.02 -36.35 -12.85
N LEU A 406 -14.94 -36.63 -11.91
CA LEU A 406 -15.68 -37.91 -11.88
C LEU A 406 -16.55 -38.11 -13.13
N LYS A 407 -17.26 -37.07 -13.59
CA LYS A 407 -18.05 -37.13 -14.84
C LYS A 407 -17.17 -37.37 -16.07
N LEU A 408 -15.99 -36.77 -16.11
CA LEU A 408 -15.04 -36.95 -17.23
C LEU A 408 -14.39 -38.33 -17.24
N ARG A 409 -14.10 -38.92 -16.07
CA ARG A 409 -13.51 -40.26 -15.96
C ARG A 409 -14.45 -41.36 -16.47
N HIS A 410 -15.77 -41.17 -16.35
CA HIS A 410 -16.77 -42.12 -16.84
C HIS A 410 -17.19 -41.91 -18.31
N GLY A 411 -16.75 -40.83 -18.99
CA GLY A 411 -17.18 -40.47 -20.36
C GLY A 411 -16.07 -40.40 -21.43
N SER A 412 -14.93 -41.05 -21.19
CA SER A 412 -13.62 -40.93 -21.86
C SER A 412 -13.51 -40.23 -23.24
N THR A 413 -12.71 -39.15 -23.26
CA THR A 413 -11.61 -38.91 -24.23
C THR A 413 -10.56 -37.98 -23.58
N THR A 414 -9.27 -38.30 -23.66
CA THR A 414 -8.16 -37.53 -23.04
C THR A 414 -8.09 -36.05 -23.47
N LYS A 415 -8.62 -35.73 -24.66
CA LYS A 415 -8.73 -34.35 -25.16
C LYS A 415 -9.82 -33.55 -24.44
N GLN A 416 -10.93 -34.20 -24.05
CA GLN A 416 -12.02 -33.55 -23.31
C GLN A 416 -11.64 -33.29 -21.84
N THR A 417 -10.85 -34.18 -21.22
CA THR A 417 -10.31 -33.96 -19.86
C THR A 417 -9.38 -32.75 -19.80
N MET A 418 -8.50 -32.58 -20.79
CA MET A 418 -7.60 -31.42 -20.86
C MET A 418 -8.34 -30.12 -21.16
N ALA A 419 -9.37 -30.17 -22.03
CA ALA A 419 -10.23 -29.02 -22.28
C ALA A 419 -11.00 -28.58 -21.02
N ALA A 420 -11.52 -29.54 -20.25
CA ALA A 420 -12.22 -29.25 -19.01
C ALA A 420 -11.29 -28.75 -17.90
N PHE A 421 -10.07 -29.31 -17.77
CA PHE A 421 -9.06 -28.79 -16.85
C PHE A 421 -8.68 -27.34 -17.17
N ARG A 422 -8.50 -27.02 -18.46
CA ARG A 422 -8.27 -25.64 -18.93
C ARG A 422 -9.45 -24.73 -18.60
N ALA A 423 -10.69 -25.21 -18.70
CA ALA A 423 -11.88 -24.47 -18.29
C ALA A 423 -11.93 -24.20 -16.77
N THR A 424 -11.46 -25.14 -15.93
CA THR A 424 -11.36 -24.93 -14.48
C THR A 424 -10.30 -23.94 -14.03
N ILE A 425 -9.20 -23.78 -14.77
CA ILE A 425 -8.23 -22.71 -14.50
C ILE A 425 -8.91 -21.33 -14.61
N PHE A 426 -9.84 -21.16 -15.54
CA PHE A 426 -10.62 -19.93 -15.69
C PHE A 426 -11.70 -19.74 -14.62
N LEU A 427 -12.08 -20.80 -13.91
CA LEU A 427 -12.99 -20.70 -12.77
C LEU A 427 -12.26 -20.08 -11.55
N ILE A 428 -10.95 -20.28 -11.38
CA ILE A 428 -10.19 -19.76 -10.22
C ILE A 428 -10.35 -18.22 -10.02
N PRO A 429 -10.21 -17.37 -11.07
CA PRO A 429 -10.49 -15.94 -10.94
C PRO A 429 -11.96 -15.61 -10.63
N LEU A 430 -12.91 -16.41 -11.13
CA LEU A 430 -14.34 -16.21 -10.91
C LEU A 430 -14.73 -16.42 -9.44
N PHE A 431 -14.15 -17.44 -8.79
CA PHE A 431 -14.38 -17.73 -7.37
C PHE A 431 -13.56 -16.84 -6.42
N GLY A 432 -12.69 -15.97 -6.96
CA GLY A 432 -11.87 -15.04 -6.18
C GLY A 432 -10.66 -15.68 -5.49
N LEU A 433 -10.35 -16.96 -5.74
CA LEU A 433 -9.30 -17.69 -5.00
C LEU A 433 -7.89 -17.14 -5.21
N HIS A 434 -7.66 -16.44 -6.32
CA HIS A 434 -6.42 -15.71 -6.53
C HIS A 434 -6.16 -14.68 -5.42
N ILE A 435 -7.22 -14.18 -4.77
CA ILE A 435 -7.13 -13.21 -3.68
C ILE A 435 -6.52 -13.84 -2.42
N ILE A 436 -6.69 -15.15 -2.18
CA ILE A 436 -6.03 -15.84 -1.05
C ILE A 436 -4.51 -15.72 -1.18
N VAL A 437 -4.01 -15.92 -2.40
CA VAL A 437 -2.57 -15.86 -2.71
C VAL A 437 -2.03 -14.44 -2.52
N THR A 438 -2.85 -13.41 -2.74
CA THR A 438 -2.46 -12.00 -2.57
C THR A 438 -2.92 -11.39 -1.24
N ALA A 439 -3.50 -12.16 -0.32
CA ALA A 439 -4.09 -11.66 0.93
C ALA A 439 -3.04 -11.37 2.01
N LYS A 440 -1.96 -12.16 2.06
CA LYS A 440 -0.81 -11.89 2.93
C LYS A 440 0.38 -11.47 2.09
N LYS A 441 1.12 -10.47 2.56
CA LYS A 441 2.46 -10.13 2.06
C LYS A 441 3.34 -11.36 2.24
N ILE A 442 3.60 -12.07 1.13
CA ILE A 442 4.47 -13.27 1.09
C ILE A 442 5.96 -12.86 1.05
N VAL A 443 6.23 -11.59 0.80
CA VAL A 443 7.60 -11.06 0.73
C VAL A 443 8.17 -10.93 2.14
N TYR A 444 9.17 -11.77 2.44
CA TYR A 444 9.94 -11.74 3.70
C TYR A 444 11.21 -10.88 3.58
N ASP A 445 11.63 -10.56 2.36
CA ASP A 445 12.77 -9.69 2.10
C ASP A 445 12.32 -8.22 2.07
N ASN A 446 12.93 -7.35 2.88
CA ASN A 446 12.57 -5.93 2.96
C ASN A 446 13.06 -5.11 1.75
N SER A 447 13.33 -5.76 0.61
CA SER A 447 13.79 -5.08 -0.60
C SER A 447 12.63 -4.38 -1.32
N CYS A 448 12.81 -3.11 -1.65
CA CYS A 448 11.77 -2.31 -2.30
C CYS A 448 11.33 -2.89 -3.66
N THR A 449 12.22 -3.58 -4.37
CA THR A 449 11.91 -4.24 -5.65
C THR A 449 10.96 -5.42 -5.47
N ALA A 450 11.19 -6.27 -4.48
CA ALA A 450 10.31 -7.40 -4.20
C ALA A 450 8.91 -6.93 -3.78
N GLU A 451 8.85 -5.86 -2.99
CA GLU A 451 7.59 -5.24 -2.59
C GLU A 451 6.83 -4.58 -3.74
N ASP A 452 7.54 -3.84 -4.59
CA ASP A 452 6.94 -3.25 -5.78
C ASP A 452 6.36 -4.35 -6.70
N ILE A 453 7.10 -5.44 -6.92
CA ILE A 453 6.62 -6.58 -7.71
C ILE A 453 5.36 -7.17 -7.08
N TYR A 454 5.35 -7.37 -5.76
CA TYR A 454 4.19 -7.90 -5.05
C TYR A 454 2.96 -6.99 -5.18
N ASP A 455 3.10 -5.69 -4.92
CA ASP A 455 1.99 -4.74 -4.98
C ASP A 455 1.49 -4.56 -6.43
N PHE A 456 2.38 -4.47 -7.42
CA PHE A 456 1.97 -4.41 -8.82
C PHE A 456 1.26 -5.70 -9.25
N PHE A 457 1.75 -6.86 -8.85
CA PHE A 457 1.09 -8.13 -9.13
C PHE A 457 -0.29 -8.20 -8.49
N ARG A 458 -0.41 -7.82 -7.21
CA ARG A 458 -1.70 -7.76 -6.51
C ARG A 458 -2.69 -6.85 -7.22
N TYR A 459 -2.29 -5.62 -7.54
CA TYR A 459 -3.14 -4.65 -8.23
C TYR A 459 -3.54 -5.11 -9.64
N ALA A 460 -2.62 -5.76 -10.35
CA ALA A 460 -2.92 -6.38 -11.64
C ALA A 460 -3.98 -7.49 -11.49
N MET A 461 -3.84 -8.37 -10.48
CA MET A 461 -4.81 -9.44 -10.25
C MET A 461 -6.20 -8.90 -9.90
N GLU A 462 -6.28 -7.85 -9.06
CA GLU A 462 -7.55 -7.20 -8.69
C GLU A 462 -8.30 -6.60 -9.91
N GLY A 463 -7.58 -6.03 -10.87
CA GLY A 463 -8.18 -5.52 -12.12
C GLY A 463 -8.46 -6.61 -13.16
N LEU A 464 -7.60 -7.63 -13.25
CA LEU A 464 -7.73 -8.72 -14.22
C LEU A 464 -9.01 -9.50 -14.01
N GLN A 465 -9.49 -9.62 -12.77
CA GLN A 465 -10.74 -10.31 -12.47
C GLN A 465 -11.90 -9.80 -13.34
N GLY A 466 -12.14 -8.48 -13.37
CA GLY A 466 -13.23 -7.90 -14.17
C GLY A 466 -13.03 -8.04 -15.67
N ILE A 467 -11.78 -7.92 -16.14
CA ILE A 467 -11.42 -8.07 -17.55
C ILE A 467 -11.69 -9.51 -18.01
N ILE A 468 -11.20 -10.50 -17.25
CA ILE A 468 -11.38 -11.94 -17.55
C ILE A 468 -12.86 -12.29 -17.54
N VAL A 469 -13.63 -11.85 -16.54
CA VAL A 469 -15.08 -12.12 -16.48
C VAL A 469 -15.80 -11.53 -17.69
N SER A 470 -15.48 -10.28 -18.07
CA SER A 470 -16.07 -9.64 -19.25
C SER A 470 -15.72 -10.36 -20.55
N ILE A 471 -14.46 -10.78 -20.71
CA ILE A 471 -14.02 -11.53 -21.89
C ILE A 471 -14.73 -12.88 -21.97
N LEU A 472 -14.71 -13.67 -20.90
CA LEU A 472 -15.24 -15.04 -20.95
C LEU A 472 -16.75 -15.10 -21.09
N PHE A 473 -17.48 -14.30 -20.32
CA PHE A 473 -18.94 -14.40 -20.25
C PHE A 473 -19.68 -13.50 -21.23
N CYS A 474 -19.04 -12.41 -21.70
CA CYS A 474 -19.61 -11.51 -22.71
C CYS A 474 -18.93 -11.70 -24.08
N TYR A 475 -17.66 -11.29 -24.22
CA TYR A 475 -17.04 -11.12 -25.55
C TYR A 475 -16.68 -12.42 -26.27
N ALA A 476 -16.31 -13.48 -25.53
CA ALA A 476 -15.97 -14.80 -26.07
C ALA A 476 -17.17 -15.77 -26.05
N ASN A 477 -18.29 -15.36 -25.44
CA ASN A 477 -19.45 -16.22 -25.29
C ASN A 477 -20.23 -16.32 -26.62
N ASN A 478 -20.35 -17.55 -27.14
CA ASN A 478 -21.03 -17.82 -28.41
C ASN A 478 -22.52 -17.46 -28.39
N GLU A 479 -23.19 -17.59 -27.24
CA GLU A 479 -24.59 -17.19 -27.10
C GLU A 479 -24.75 -15.68 -27.30
N VAL A 480 -23.89 -14.89 -26.65
CA VAL A 480 -23.88 -13.42 -26.74
C VAL A 480 -23.52 -12.98 -28.17
N ARG A 481 -22.49 -13.58 -28.77
CA ARG A 481 -22.12 -13.32 -30.17
C ARG A 481 -23.26 -13.64 -31.13
N GLY A 482 -23.99 -14.72 -30.90
CA GLY A 482 -25.16 -15.11 -31.68
C GLY A 482 -26.28 -14.06 -31.59
N GLU A 483 -26.61 -13.62 -30.38
CA GLU A 483 -27.62 -12.58 -30.17
C GLU A 483 -27.20 -11.22 -30.75
N MET A 484 -25.92 -10.85 -30.64
CA MET A 484 -25.39 -9.64 -31.27
C MET A 484 -25.51 -9.70 -32.80
N LYS A 485 -25.14 -10.83 -33.43
CA LYS A 485 -25.32 -11.01 -34.88
C LYS A 485 -26.79 -10.94 -35.30
N ASN A 486 -27.68 -11.53 -34.50
CA ASN A 486 -29.13 -11.47 -34.76
C ASN A 486 -29.67 -10.04 -34.61
N GLY A 487 -29.22 -9.30 -33.60
CA GLY A 487 -29.58 -7.90 -33.38
C GLY A 487 -29.09 -7.00 -34.51
N TYR A 488 -27.83 -7.16 -34.92
CA TYR A 488 -27.26 -6.46 -36.06
C TYR A 488 -28.06 -6.72 -37.33
N ARG A 489 -28.39 -7.98 -37.63
CA ARG A 489 -29.23 -8.33 -38.78
C ARG A 489 -30.60 -7.66 -38.75
N LYS A 490 -31.28 -7.65 -37.59
CA LYS A 490 -32.58 -6.97 -37.43
C LYS A 490 -32.44 -5.45 -37.67
N ALA A 491 -31.37 -4.84 -37.15
CA ALA A 491 -31.08 -3.43 -37.35
C ALA A 491 -30.82 -3.11 -38.83
N CYS A 492 -30.03 -3.92 -39.54
CA CYS A 492 -29.83 -3.77 -40.99
C CYS A 492 -31.14 -3.86 -41.76
N ILE A 493 -32.00 -4.85 -41.49
CA ILE A 493 -33.30 -4.97 -42.17
C ILE A 493 -34.16 -3.73 -41.92
N TYR A 494 -34.23 -3.27 -40.68
CA TYR A 494 -35.00 -2.08 -40.30
C TYR A 494 -34.47 -0.82 -40.99
N LEU A 495 -33.16 -0.63 -41.04
CA LEU A 495 -32.53 0.53 -41.70
C LEU A 495 -32.71 0.48 -43.21
N ASN A 496 -32.59 -0.69 -43.84
CA ASN A 496 -32.83 -0.85 -45.27
C ASN A 496 -34.31 -0.58 -45.61
N GLN A 497 -35.25 -1.00 -44.76
CA GLN A 497 -36.68 -0.70 -44.93
C GLN A 497 -37.03 0.77 -44.71
N ARG A 498 -36.39 1.44 -43.75
CA ARG A 498 -36.70 2.82 -43.37
C ARG A 498 -35.98 3.88 -44.22
N PHE A 499 -34.74 3.61 -44.63
CA PHE A 499 -33.87 4.58 -45.30
C PHE A 499 -33.36 4.12 -46.69
N GLY A 500 -33.72 2.92 -47.16
CA GLY A 500 -33.28 2.42 -48.47
C GLY A 500 -31.77 2.17 -48.58
N TRP A 501 -31.05 2.15 -47.46
CA TRP A 501 -29.61 1.90 -47.45
C TRP A 501 -29.33 0.43 -47.81
N ASN A 502 -28.30 0.15 -48.61
CA ASN A 502 -27.91 -1.22 -48.97
C ASN A 502 -26.80 -1.73 -48.02
N LEU A 503 -27.12 -1.86 -46.73
CA LEU A 503 -26.18 -2.36 -45.71
C LEU A 503 -26.30 -3.88 -45.53
N GLY A 504 -25.17 -4.59 -45.65
CA GLY A 504 -25.01 -5.98 -45.17
C GLY A 504 -25.50 -7.11 -46.09
N GLY A 505 -25.30 -6.99 -47.42
CA GLY A 505 -25.75 -7.98 -48.41
C GLY A 505 -25.34 -9.43 -48.14
N ASP A 506 -24.09 -9.69 -47.76
CA ASP A 506 -23.59 -11.05 -47.54
C ASP A 506 -24.17 -11.73 -46.29
N LEU A 507 -24.45 -10.97 -45.23
CA LEU A 507 -24.95 -11.52 -43.95
C LEU A 507 -26.43 -11.91 -44.00
N LEU A 508 -27.19 -11.33 -44.94
CA LEU A 508 -28.62 -11.59 -45.14
C LEU A 508 -28.87 -12.82 -46.01
N TYR A 509 -27.92 -13.19 -46.88
CA TYR A 509 -28.06 -14.28 -47.84
C TYR A 509 -27.78 -15.66 -47.22
N ASP A 510 -26.82 -15.75 -46.30
CA ASP A 510 -26.28 -17.01 -45.75
C ASP A 510 -27.26 -17.86 -44.92
N LYS A 511 -28.41 -17.29 -44.48
CA LYS A 511 -29.41 -18.04 -43.70
C LYS A 511 -30.79 -18.18 -44.32
N ARG A 512 -31.02 -17.60 -45.51
CA ARG A 512 -32.32 -17.70 -46.20
C ARG A 512 -32.59 -19.12 -46.76
N ARG A 513 -31.61 -20.03 -46.71
CA ARG A 513 -31.75 -21.45 -47.11
C ARG A 513 -32.33 -22.41 -46.04
N ALA A 514 -32.72 -21.95 -44.84
CA ALA A 514 -33.12 -22.85 -43.75
C ALA A 514 -34.55 -22.65 -43.19
N THR A 515 -35.47 -22.02 -43.91
CA THR A 515 -36.90 -22.06 -43.57
C THR A 515 -37.74 -22.22 -44.82
N THR A 516 -37.88 -23.47 -45.26
CA THR A 516 -38.99 -23.92 -46.09
C THR A 516 -40.26 -23.90 -45.24
N ALA A 517 -41.14 -22.91 -45.45
CA ALA A 517 -42.59 -23.00 -45.23
C ALA A 517 -43.24 -21.62 -45.37
N THR A 518 -43.44 -21.17 -46.61
CA THR A 518 -44.65 -20.46 -47.03
C THR A 518 -44.81 -20.74 -48.50
N PHE A 519 -45.39 -21.91 -48.80
CA PHE A 519 -46.05 -22.17 -50.08
C PHE A 519 -47.28 -21.25 -50.09
N VAL A 520 -47.28 -20.24 -50.95
CA VAL A 520 -48.50 -19.54 -51.35
C VAL A 520 -48.70 -19.94 -52.81
N GLN A 521 -49.70 -20.79 -53.03
CA GLN A 521 -50.20 -21.09 -54.38
C GLN A 521 -50.78 -19.81 -54.97
N GLU A 522 -50.38 -19.47 -56.20
CA GLU A 522 -51.10 -18.52 -57.03
C GLU A 522 -52.42 -19.16 -57.48
N GLY A 523 -53.54 -18.58 -57.06
CA GLY A 523 -54.86 -18.88 -57.61
C GLY A 523 -55.11 -18.01 -58.83
N ASN A 524 -55.30 -18.64 -59.98
CA ASN A 524 -55.87 -18.04 -61.18
C ASN A 524 -57.40 -18.05 -61.10
N PHE A 525 -57.99 -16.96 -61.61
CA PHE A 525 -59.41 -16.57 -61.76
C PHE A 525 -60.06 -15.83 -60.60
#